data_AF-A0A5C5WFQ8-F1
#
_entry.id   AF-A0A5C5WFQ8-F1
#
_cell.length_a   1.000
_cell.length_b   1.000
_cell.length_c   1.000
_cell.angle_alpha   90.00
_cell.angle_beta   90.00
_cell.angle_gamma   90.00
#
_symmetry.space_group_name_H-M   'P 1'
#
loop_
_entity.id
_entity.type
_entity.pdbx_description
1 polymer ?
#
loop_
_entity_poly.entity_id
_entity_poly.type
_entity_poly.pdbx_seq_one_letter_code
_entity_poly.pdbx_strand_id
1 'polypeptide(L)'
;MNPIEAGKEALEAIVLPLQEEKRALTERIAEIDITLKPLEAAISPLEGKARGKKKPNPGATARTVTQEDVRKTLLRLLDVKPAASKESLLAAAKKSLKVEQGLDLKGFSNRCREVLSEEPFHVDEAGRVRLIDAAEELPAAREAALHHREPKTAVDNFASGVLGR
;
A
#
# COMPACT_ATOMS: atom_id res chain seq x y z
N MET A 1 32.61 -13.45 44.07
CA MET A 1 31.38 -13.42 43.25
C MET A 1 31.78 -13.19 41.81
N ASN A 2 31.31 -14.02 40.89
CA ASN A 2 31.65 -13.92 39.47
C ASN A 2 30.85 -12.74 38.86
N PRO A 3 31.45 -11.78 38.15
CA PRO A 3 30.75 -10.58 37.65
C PRO A 3 29.57 -10.92 36.71
N ILE A 4 29.63 -12.07 36.05
CA ILE A 4 28.56 -12.57 35.17
C ILE A 4 27.34 -13.05 35.99
N GLU A 5 27.56 -13.65 37.17
CA GLU A 5 26.49 -14.10 38.06
C GLU A 5 25.77 -12.89 38.68
N ALA A 6 26.54 -11.88 39.11
CA ALA A 6 25.98 -10.62 39.61
C ALA A 6 25.17 -9.87 38.53
N GLY A 7 25.61 -9.91 37.27
CA GLY A 7 24.88 -9.32 36.15
C GLY A 7 23.57 -10.04 35.84
N LYS A 8 23.51 -11.37 35.99
CA LYS A 8 22.28 -12.15 35.83
C LYS A 8 21.26 -11.86 36.92
N GLU A 9 21.72 -11.83 38.17
CA GLU A 9 20.85 -11.54 39.33
C GLU A 9 20.25 -10.12 39.24
N ALA A 10 21.04 -9.14 38.78
CA ALA A 10 20.55 -7.78 38.54
C ALA A 10 19.51 -7.70 37.40
N LEU A 11 19.69 -8.48 36.33
CA LEU A 11 18.72 -8.54 35.23
C LEU A 11 17.43 -9.26 35.65
N GLU A 12 17.53 -10.35 36.40
CA GLU A 12 16.38 -11.08 36.92
C GLU A 12 15.54 -10.21 37.87
N ALA A 13 16.19 -9.41 38.73
CA ALA A 13 15.51 -8.45 39.60
C ALA A 13 14.71 -7.37 38.85
N ILE A 14 15.09 -7.06 37.61
CA ILE A 14 14.37 -6.11 36.75
C ILE A 14 13.28 -6.80 35.93
N VAL A 15 13.57 -8.00 35.42
CA VAL A 15 12.66 -8.71 34.49
C VAL A 15 11.46 -9.31 35.23
N LEU A 16 11.65 -9.85 36.44
CA LEU A 16 10.58 -10.46 37.23
C LEU A 16 9.40 -9.51 37.51
N PRO A 17 9.59 -8.30 38.07
CA PRO A 17 8.47 -7.39 38.33
C PRO A 17 7.77 -6.96 37.03
N LEU A 18 8.52 -6.76 35.93
CA LEU A 18 7.92 -6.44 34.63
C LEU A 18 7.07 -7.58 34.06
N GLN A 19 7.44 -8.83 34.31
CA GLN A 19 6.63 -10.00 33.91
C GLN A 19 5.35 -10.10 34.74
N GLU A 20 5.41 -9.80 36.04
CA GLU A 20 4.25 -9.74 36.92
C GLU A 20 3.30 -8.61 36.52
N GLU A 21 3.82 -7.41 36.27
CA GLU A 21 3.04 -6.27 35.76
C GLU A 21 2.38 -6.60 34.42
N LYS A 22 3.11 -7.24 33.49
CA LYS A 22 2.55 -7.69 32.22
C LYS A 22 1.39 -8.66 32.41
N ARG A 23 1.49 -9.60 33.36
CA ARG A 23 0.40 -10.54 33.67
C ARG A 23 -0.81 -9.80 34.25
N ALA A 24 -0.61 -8.93 35.23
CA ALA A 24 -1.67 -8.14 35.84
C ALA A 24 -2.41 -7.25 34.83
N LEU A 25 -1.68 -6.62 33.89
CA LEU A 25 -2.27 -5.84 32.81
C LEU A 25 -3.07 -6.72 31.84
N THR A 26 -2.58 -7.92 31.54
CA THR A 26 -3.29 -8.86 30.66
C THR A 26 -4.61 -9.31 31.28
N GLU A 27 -4.62 -9.59 32.59
CA GLU A 27 -5.84 -9.92 33.33
C GLU A 27 -6.83 -8.75 33.34
N ARG A 28 -6.35 -7.53 33.58
CA ARG A 28 -7.18 -6.32 33.55
C ARG A 28 -7.77 -6.04 32.16
N ILE A 29 -7.04 -6.32 31.08
CA ILE A 29 -7.57 -6.22 29.71
C ILE A 29 -8.68 -7.26 29.50
N ALA A 30 -8.49 -8.50 29.96
CA ALA A 30 -9.50 -9.53 29.84
C ALA A 30 -10.79 -9.18 30.59
N GLU A 31 -10.69 -8.58 31.78
CA GLU A 31 -11.84 -8.06 32.53
C GLU A 31 -12.56 -6.95 31.75
N ILE A 32 -11.82 -5.99 31.20
CA ILE A 32 -12.37 -4.92 30.37
C ILE A 32 -13.10 -5.51 29.16
N ASP A 33 -12.54 -6.49 28.47
CA ASP A 33 -13.16 -7.15 27.32
C ASP A 33 -14.47 -7.87 27.68
N ILE A 34 -14.53 -8.50 28.85
CA ILE A 34 -15.76 -9.13 29.37
C ILE A 34 -16.85 -8.07 29.56
N THR A 35 -16.49 -6.87 30.02
CA THR A 35 -17.44 -5.77 30.21
C THR A 35 -17.81 -5.04 28.93
N LEU A 36 -16.88 -4.92 27.97
CA LEU A 36 -17.12 -4.20 26.71
C LEU A 36 -18.02 -4.98 25.75
N LYS A 37 -17.82 -6.30 25.61
CA LYS A 37 -18.62 -7.15 24.70
C LYS A 37 -20.14 -6.97 24.80
N PRO A 38 -20.76 -7.01 26.01
CA PRO A 38 -22.20 -6.79 26.13
C PRO A 38 -22.61 -5.35 25.83
N LEU A 39 -21.76 -4.36 26.12
CA LEU A 39 -22.02 -2.96 25.82
C LEU A 39 -21.96 -2.69 24.31
N GLU A 40 -20.98 -3.25 23.61
CA GLU A 40 -20.89 -3.21 22.15
C GLU A 40 -22.10 -3.89 21.49
N ALA A 41 -22.53 -5.04 22.03
CA ALA A 41 -23.72 -5.75 21.56
C ALA A 41 -25.01 -4.95 21.79
N ALA A 42 -25.10 -4.17 22.86
CA ALA A 42 -26.23 -3.29 23.15
C ALA A 42 -26.23 -2.00 22.31
N ILE A 43 -25.05 -1.52 21.91
CA ILE A 43 -24.87 -0.34 21.05
C ILE A 43 -25.12 -0.69 19.57
N SER A 44 -24.76 -1.91 19.13
CA SER A 44 -24.89 -2.33 17.72
C SER A 44 -26.29 -2.12 17.09
N PRO A 45 -27.42 -2.34 17.79
CA PRO A 45 -28.77 -2.02 17.28
C PRO A 45 -29.07 -0.52 17.23
N LEU A 46 -28.45 0.28 18.09
CA LEU A 46 -28.66 1.72 18.22
C LEU A 46 -27.84 2.53 17.21
N GLU A 47 -26.70 1.99 16.75
CA GLU A 47 -25.86 2.58 15.69
C GLU A 47 -26.52 2.61 14.30
N GLY A 48 -27.78 2.17 14.17
CA GLY A 48 -28.54 2.37 12.94
C GLY A 48 -27.94 1.69 11.71
N LYS A 49 -27.05 0.70 11.87
CA LYS A 49 -26.71 -0.25 10.80
C LYS A 49 -27.94 -1.11 10.57
N ALA A 50 -28.87 -0.55 9.81
CA ALA A 50 -29.98 -1.25 9.22
C ALA A 50 -29.46 -2.58 8.69
N ARG A 51 -29.83 -3.69 9.35
CA ARG A 51 -29.73 -5.02 8.75
C ARG A 51 -30.52 -4.91 7.46
N GLY A 52 -29.79 -4.71 6.36
CA GLY A 52 -30.37 -4.41 5.06
C GLY A 52 -31.43 -5.45 4.78
N LYS A 53 -32.67 -4.99 4.58
CA LYS A 53 -33.71 -5.80 3.95
C LYS A 53 -33.04 -6.51 2.78
N LYS A 54 -33.00 -7.85 2.81
CA LYS A 54 -32.58 -8.65 1.64
C LYS A 54 -33.44 -8.14 0.48
N LYS A 55 -32.82 -7.41 -0.44
CA LYS A 55 -33.49 -7.02 -1.68
C LYS A 55 -33.92 -8.31 -2.38
N PRO A 56 -35.12 -8.34 -2.99
CA PRO A 56 -35.56 -9.50 -3.76
C PRO A 56 -34.48 -9.85 -4.79
N ASN A 57 -34.15 -11.15 -4.88
CA ASN A 57 -33.20 -11.69 -5.84
C ASN A 57 -33.63 -11.24 -7.25
N PRO A 58 -32.84 -10.43 -7.98
CA PRO A 58 -33.12 -10.24 -9.39
C PRO A 58 -32.75 -11.54 -10.10
N GLY A 59 -33.62 -11.99 -11.01
CA GLY A 59 -33.41 -13.19 -11.81
C GLY A 59 -32.06 -13.20 -12.53
N ALA A 60 -31.61 -14.40 -12.90
CA ALA A 60 -30.37 -14.69 -13.65
C ALA A 60 -29.35 -13.56 -13.59
N THR A 61 -28.68 -13.42 -12.44
CA THR A 61 -27.67 -12.38 -12.26
C THR A 61 -26.61 -12.53 -13.33
N ALA A 62 -26.44 -11.51 -14.16
CA ALA A 62 -25.37 -11.46 -15.15
C ALA A 62 -24.06 -11.90 -14.50
N ARG A 63 -23.26 -12.68 -15.24
CA ARG A 63 -21.95 -13.13 -14.78
C ARG A 63 -21.17 -11.91 -14.26
N THR A 64 -20.67 -12.01 -13.03
CA THR A 64 -19.85 -10.95 -12.46
C THR A 64 -18.53 -10.86 -13.23
N VAL A 65 -18.09 -9.63 -13.48
CA VAL A 65 -16.82 -9.38 -14.18
C VAL A 65 -15.66 -10.06 -13.47
N THR A 66 -14.73 -10.68 -14.18
CA THR A 66 -13.51 -11.28 -13.60
C THR A 66 -12.29 -10.37 -13.81
N GLN A 67 -11.15 -10.68 -13.18
CA GLN A 67 -9.90 -9.96 -13.43
C GLN A 67 -9.47 -10.08 -14.90
N GLU A 68 -9.65 -11.27 -15.49
CA GLU A 68 -9.34 -11.53 -16.89
C GLU A 68 -10.19 -10.68 -17.84
N ASP A 69 -11.49 -10.52 -17.55
CA ASP A 69 -12.39 -9.68 -18.34
C ASP A 69 -11.95 -8.20 -18.30
N VAL A 70 -11.53 -7.73 -17.13
CA VAL A 70 -10.95 -6.38 -16.96
C VAL A 70 -9.65 -6.25 -17.74
N ARG A 71 -8.71 -7.19 -17.57
CA ARG A 71 -7.41 -7.21 -18.25
C ARG A 71 -7.58 -7.16 -19.77
N LYS A 72 -8.39 -8.05 -20.36
CA LYS A 72 -8.68 -8.06 -21.81
C LYS A 72 -9.27 -6.75 -22.29
N THR A 73 -10.20 -6.18 -21.52
CA THR A 73 -10.84 -4.91 -21.89
C THR A 73 -9.85 -3.75 -21.85
N LEU A 74 -8.99 -3.69 -20.83
CA LEU A 74 -7.97 -2.66 -20.71
C LEU A 74 -6.91 -2.78 -21.82
N LEU A 75 -6.43 -3.99 -22.11
CA LEU A 75 -5.51 -4.23 -23.24
C LEU A 75 -6.13 -3.75 -24.56
N ARG A 76 -7.38 -4.13 -24.84
CA ARG A 76 -8.09 -3.71 -26.06
C ARG A 76 -8.25 -2.18 -26.14
N LEU A 77 -8.50 -1.51 -25.02
CA LEU A 77 -8.62 -0.05 -24.99
C LEU A 77 -7.27 0.65 -25.19
N LEU A 78 -6.19 0.09 -24.64
CA LEU A 78 -4.84 0.62 -24.81
C LEU A 78 -4.27 0.34 -26.21
N ASP A 79 -4.69 -0.74 -26.87
CA ASP A 79 -4.36 -1.01 -28.27
C ASP A 79 -4.89 0.10 -29.21
N VAL A 80 -6.11 0.59 -28.94
CA VAL A 80 -6.69 1.73 -29.68
C VAL A 80 -6.09 3.06 -29.24
N LYS A 81 -5.76 3.22 -27.95
CA LYS A 81 -5.21 4.45 -27.38
C LYS A 81 -4.08 4.14 -26.38
N PRO A 82 -2.81 4.16 -26.80
CA PRO A 82 -1.69 3.61 -26.04
C PRO A 82 -1.38 4.35 -24.73
N ALA A 83 -1.83 5.60 -24.59
CA ALA A 83 -1.73 6.36 -23.36
C ALA A 83 -3.08 7.02 -23.04
N ALA A 84 -3.69 6.60 -21.94
CA ALA A 84 -4.92 7.18 -21.41
C ALA A 84 -4.76 7.51 -19.93
N SER A 85 -5.44 8.55 -19.47
CA SER A 85 -5.56 8.81 -18.03
C SER A 85 -6.32 7.65 -17.40
N LYS A 86 -5.92 7.23 -16.20
CA LYS A 86 -6.55 6.14 -15.45
C LYS A 86 -8.07 6.31 -15.36
N GLU A 87 -8.54 7.52 -15.08
CA GLU A 87 -9.98 7.81 -14.98
C GLU A 87 -10.72 7.56 -16.30
N SER A 88 -10.19 8.07 -17.40
CA SER A 88 -10.80 7.88 -18.73
C SER A 88 -10.81 6.42 -19.16
N LEU A 89 -9.71 5.70 -18.88
CA LEU A 89 -9.56 4.29 -19.23
C LEU A 89 -10.54 3.42 -18.44
N LEU A 90 -10.67 3.66 -17.12
CA LEU A 90 -11.62 2.94 -16.27
C LEU A 90 -13.07 3.25 -16.63
N ALA A 91 -13.39 4.50 -16.99
CA ALA A 91 -14.72 4.87 -17.46
C ALA A 91 -15.09 4.13 -18.76
N ALA A 92 -14.15 4.06 -19.72
CA ALA A 92 -14.32 3.31 -20.96
C ALA A 92 -14.45 1.81 -20.71
N ALA A 93 -13.60 1.22 -19.86
CA ALA A 93 -13.67 -0.19 -19.50
C ALA A 93 -15.01 -0.53 -18.84
N LYS A 94 -15.47 0.32 -17.91
CA LYS A 94 -16.76 0.17 -17.24
C LYS A 94 -17.93 0.20 -18.23
N LYS A 95 -17.88 1.10 -19.22
CA LYS A 95 -18.90 1.19 -20.27
C LYS A 95 -18.90 -0.08 -21.12
N SER A 96 -17.74 -0.55 -21.56
CA SER A 96 -17.63 -1.77 -22.38
C SER A 96 -18.14 -3.01 -21.62
N LEU A 97 -17.66 -3.23 -20.39
CA LEU A 97 -18.04 -4.42 -19.60
C LEU A 97 -19.53 -4.45 -19.26
N LYS A 98 -20.13 -3.29 -18.96
CA LYS A 98 -21.55 -3.21 -18.59
C LYS A 98 -22.49 -3.20 -19.80
N VAL A 99 -22.17 -2.42 -20.83
CA VAL A 99 -23.09 -2.16 -21.95
C VAL A 99 -22.86 -3.15 -23.09
N GLU A 100 -21.61 -3.47 -23.43
CA GLU A 100 -21.30 -4.36 -24.54
C GLU A 100 -21.36 -5.82 -24.12
N GLN A 101 -20.83 -6.13 -22.92
CA GLN A 101 -20.72 -7.52 -22.44
C GLN A 101 -21.83 -7.90 -21.44
N GLY A 102 -22.64 -6.93 -21.00
CA GLY A 102 -23.75 -7.17 -20.07
C GLY A 102 -23.33 -7.68 -18.69
N LEU A 103 -22.07 -7.49 -18.27
CA LEU A 103 -21.53 -8.06 -17.04
C LEU A 103 -21.91 -7.25 -15.80
N ASP A 104 -22.05 -7.93 -14.66
CA ASP A 104 -22.20 -7.27 -13.37
C ASP A 104 -20.84 -6.72 -12.90
N LEU A 105 -20.83 -5.43 -12.57
CA LEU A 105 -19.64 -4.68 -12.15
C LEU A 105 -19.34 -4.80 -10.65
N LYS A 106 -20.04 -5.67 -9.91
CA LYS A 106 -19.75 -5.93 -8.50
C LYS A 106 -18.28 -6.34 -8.34
N GLY A 107 -17.50 -5.53 -7.60
CA GLY A 107 -16.06 -5.76 -7.37
C GLY A 107 -15.14 -5.21 -8.47
N PHE A 108 -15.66 -4.49 -9.47
CA PHE A 108 -14.88 -3.92 -10.57
C PHE A 108 -13.69 -3.08 -10.09
N SER A 109 -13.88 -2.20 -9.11
CA SER A 109 -12.81 -1.32 -8.62
C SER A 109 -11.63 -2.10 -8.01
N ASN A 110 -11.90 -3.19 -7.29
CA ASN A 110 -10.86 -4.02 -6.70
C ASN A 110 -10.08 -4.75 -7.79
N ARG A 111 -10.80 -5.36 -8.75
CA ARG A 111 -10.18 -6.06 -9.87
C ARG A 111 -9.36 -5.13 -10.76
N CYS A 112 -9.80 -3.88 -10.96
CA CYS A 112 -9.00 -2.88 -11.66
C CYS A 112 -7.74 -2.52 -10.90
N ARG A 113 -7.79 -2.43 -9.57
CA ARG A 113 -6.59 -2.18 -8.76
C ARG A 113 -5.59 -3.31 -8.90
N GLU A 114 -6.06 -4.56 -8.80
CA GLU A 114 -5.24 -5.77 -8.93
C GLU A 114 -4.62 -5.86 -10.33
N VAL A 115 -5.42 -5.73 -11.38
CA VAL A 115 -4.93 -5.80 -12.77
C VAL A 115 -3.95 -4.68 -13.10
N LEU A 116 -4.16 -3.46 -12.62
CA LEU A 116 -3.25 -2.33 -12.85
C LEU A 116 -1.97 -2.39 -12.00
N SER A 117 -1.91 -3.28 -11.00
CA SER A 117 -0.69 -3.54 -10.23
C SER A 117 0.15 -4.70 -10.79
N GLU A 118 -0.35 -5.38 -11.80
CA GLU A 118 0.30 -6.53 -12.43
C GLU A 118 0.82 -6.17 -13.84
N GLU A 119 1.83 -6.90 -14.30
CA GLU A 119 2.26 -6.83 -15.69
C GLU A 119 1.12 -7.26 -16.64
N PRO A 120 0.94 -6.59 -17.79
CA PRO A 120 1.88 -5.65 -18.43
C PRO A 120 1.54 -4.16 -18.23
N PHE A 121 0.83 -3.76 -17.18
CA PHE A 121 0.40 -2.35 -17.03
C PHE A 121 1.39 -1.53 -16.21
N HIS A 122 1.67 -0.31 -16.66
CA HIS A 122 2.42 0.70 -15.91
C HIS A 122 1.55 1.93 -15.67
N VAL A 123 1.64 2.51 -14.47
CA VAL A 123 0.95 3.74 -14.10
C VAL A 123 1.99 4.81 -13.76
N ASP A 124 2.11 5.83 -14.62
CA ASP A 124 3.04 6.95 -14.43
C ASP A 124 2.67 7.80 -13.19
N GLU A 125 3.60 8.61 -12.68
CA GLU A 125 3.33 9.60 -11.61
C GLU A 125 2.21 10.59 -11.98
N ALA A 126 2.01 10.84 -13.28
CA ALA A 126 0.93 11.66 -13.80
C ALA A 126 -0.44 10.92 -13.85
N GLY A 127 -0.53 9.69 -13.35
CA GLY A 127 -1.75 8.89 -13.33
C GLY A 127 -2.19 8.36 -14.71
N ARG A 128 -1.26 8.24 -15.65
CA ARG A 128 -1.50 7.67 -16.98
C ARG A 128 -1.18 6.18 -16.98
N VAL A 129 -1.99 5.39 -17.68
CA VAL A 129 -1.79 3.94 -17.81
C VAL A 129 -1.23 3.63 -19.19
N ARG A 130 -0.17 2.82 -19.25
CA ARG A 130 0.50 2.34 -20.47
C ARG A 130 0.85 0.86 -20.37
N LEU A 131 1.22 0.25 -21.50
CA LEU A 131 1.73 -1.13 -21.55
C LEU A 131 3.26 -1.13 -21.48
N ILE A 132 3.83 -2.09 -20.74
CA ILE A 132 5.27 -2.20 -20.45
C ILE A 132 6.11 -2.51 -21.71
N ASP A 133 5.51 -2.99 -22.81
CA ASP A 133 6.24 -3.33 -24.05
C ASP A 133 6.18 -2.28 -25.17
N ALA A 134 5.57 -1.12 -24.94
CA ALA A 134 5.54 -0.04 -25.93
C ALA A 134 6.76 0.90 -25.78
N ALA A 135 7.96 0.38 -26.00
CA ALA A 135 9.17 1.13 -26.35
C ALA A 135 9.40 2.46 -25.58
N GLU A 136 9.56 2.40 -24.26
CA GLU A 136 10.35 3.42 -23.55
C GLU A 136 11.55 2.72 -22.92
N GLU A 137 12.65 2.79 -23.68
CA GLU A 137 14.00 2.78 -23.16
C GLU A 137 14.04 3.58 -21.85
N LEU A 138 14.64 2.97 -20.83
CA LEU A 138 15.20 3.65 -19.68
C LEU A 138 15.76 5.02 -20.09
N PRO A 139 15.50 6.12 -19.36
CA PRO A 139 16.51 7.14 -19.26
C PRO A 139 17.65 6.58 -18.38
N ALA A 140 18.46 5.70 -18.97
CA ALA A 140 19.83 5.40 -18.59
C ALA A 140 20.75 6.63 -18.86
N ALA A 141 20.23 7.84 -18.57
CA ALA A 141 20.84 9.13 -18.86
C ALA A 141 20.85 10.05 -17.62
N ARG A 142 20.71 9.48 -16.41
CA ARG A 142 21.00 10.20 -15.15
C ARG A 142 21.97 9.48 -14.19
N GLU A 143 22.66 8.44 -14.63
CA GLU A 143 23.83 7.89 -13.91
C GLU A 143 25.19 8.39 -14.42
N ALA A 144 25.26 9.18 -15.51
CA ALA A 144 26.55 9.50 -16.17
C ALA A 144 27.00 10.97 -16.13
N ALA A 145 26.34 11.88 -15.38
CA ALA A 145 26.60 13.33 -15.47
C ALA A 145 27.29 14.00 -14.26
N LEU A 146 27.73 13.27 -13.22
CA LEU A 146 28.45 13.90 -12.10
C LEU A 146 29.73 13.18 -11.62
N HIS A 147 30.11 12.07 -12.25
CA HIS A 147 31.44 11.47 -12.07
C HIS A 147 32.29 11.70 -13.34
N HIS A 148 32.82 12.92 -13.50
CA HIS A 148 34.16 13.21 -14.05
C HIS A 148 34.30 14.70 -14.38
N ARG A 149 34.69 15.49 -13.37
CA ARG A 149 35.56 16.63 -13.58
C ARG A 149 36.34 16.93 -12.31
N GLU A 150 37.38 16.14 -12.04
CA GLU A 150 38.59 16.72 -11.47
C GLU A 150 39.42 17.25 -12.65
N PRO A 151 40.09 18.41 -12.48
CA PRO A 151 41.45 18.32 -11.99
C PRO A 151 41.83 19.34 -10.92
N LYS A 152 42.75 18.88 -10.07
CA LYS A 152 43.64 19.59 -9.16
C LYS A 152 43.84 21.08 -9.48
N THR A 153 43.57 21.92 -8.48
CA THR A 153 44.34 23.15 -8.28
C THR A 153 45.01 23.06 -6.91
N ALA A 154 46.31 22.76 -6.94
CA ALA A 154 47.21 23.14 -5.87
C ALA A 154 47.52 24.62 -6.06
N VAL A 155 47.13 25.48 -5.12
CA VAL A 155 47.82 26.75 -4.83
C VAL A 155 47.67 27.06 -3.33
N ASP A 156 48.81 27.09 -2.65
CA ASP A 156 49.08 27.62 -1.32
C ASP A 156 48.43 28.99 -1.05
N ASN A 157 48.04 29.21 0.22
CA ASN A 157 48.43 30.36 1.05
C ASN A 157 47.44 30.55 2.21
N PHE A 158 47.64 29.81 3.31
CA PHE A 158 47.09 30.21 4.61
C PHE A 158 48.23 30.79 5.46
N ALA A 159 48.59 32.03 5.15
CA ALA A 159 49.33 32.88 6.06
C ALA A 159 48.36 33.42 7.11
N SER A 160 48.46 32.92 8.34
CA SER A 160 48.29 33.76 9.53
C SER A 160 48.92 33.06 10.71
N GLY A 161 50.11 33.56 11.05
CA GLY A 161 50.80 33.24 12.28
C GLY A 161 49.92 33.54 13.47
N VAL A 162 49.72 32.51 14.29
CA VAL A 162 49.29 32.68 15.67
C VAL A 162 50.46 33.26 16.44
N LEU A 163 50.16 34.37 17.10
CA LEU A 163 50.98 35.19 17.97
C LEU A 163 51.69 34.37 19.07
N GLY A 164 52.87 34.85 19.43
CA GLY A 164 53.81 34.18 20.33
C GLY A 164 53.37 34.00 21.78
N ARG A 165 54.13 33.12 22.43
CA ARG A 165 54.70 33.28 23.76
C ARG A 165 55.98 32.44 23.82
#